data_AF-A0A6M1MRG3-F1
#
_entry.id   AF-A0A6M1MRG3-F1
#
_cell.length_a   1.000
_cell.length_b   1.000
_cell.length_c   1.000
_cell.angle_alpha   90.00
_cell.angle_beta   90.00
_cell.angle_gamma   90.00
#
_symmetry.space_group_name_H-M   'P 1'
#
loop_
_entity.id
_entity.type
_entity.pdbx_description
1 polymer ?
#
loop_
_entity_poly.entity_id
_entity_poly.type
_entity_poly.pdbx_seq_one_letter_code
_entity_poly.pdbx_strand_id
1 'polypeptide(L)' 'MIWTHDVFGNSVAIACFSGQTDRPVIESRMTLNQRTDWPVFDIDAGAGTCPFCYSDDEKTDLGRSPAGLG' A
#
# COMPACT_ATOMS: atom_id res chain seq x y z
N MET A 1 -2.71 -18.86 -10.63
CA MET A 1 -2.73 -17.40 -10.40
C MET A 1 -2.12 -16.73 -11.61
N ILE A 2 -2.76 -15.70 -12.14
CA ILE A 2 -2.27 -14.96 -13.32
C ILE A 2 -1.94 -13.55 -12.84
N TRP A 3 -0.74 -13.08 -13.17
CA TRP A 3 -0.29 -11.71 -12.88
C TRP A 3 -0.27 -10.89 -14.15
N THR A 4 -0.67 -9.62 -14.03
CA THR A 4 -0.62 -8.62 -15.11
C THR A 4 -0.32 -7.25 -14.52
N HIS A 5 -0.02 -6.30 -15.39
CA HIS A 5 0.06 -4.89 -15.03
C HIS A 5 -1.10 -4.13 -15.70
N ASP A 6 -1.66 -3.14 -15.01
CA ASP A 6 -2.57 -2.17 -15.64
C ASP A 6 -1.79 -1.07 -16.39
N VAL A 7 -2.51 -0.15 -17.03
CA VAL A 7 -1.90 0.96 -17.79
C VAL A 7 -1.14 1.97 -16.92
N PHE A 8 -1.32 1.94 -15.60
CA PHE A 8 -0.61 2.77 -14.62
C PHE A 8 0.58 2.02 -13.98
N GLY A 9 0.79 0.75 -14.35
CA GLY A 9 1.87 -0.08 -13.83
C GLY A 9 1.54 -0.84 -12.54
N ASN A 10 0.31 -0.76 -12.03
CA ASN A 10 -0.09 -1.50 -10.83
C ASN A 10 -0.05 -3.01 -11.10
N SER A 11 0.48 -3.77 -10.16
CA SER A 11 0.47 -5.24 -10.23
C SER A 11 -0.93 -5.76 -9.88
N VAL A 12 -1.54 -6.50 -10.80
CA VAL A 12 -2.88 -7.07 -10.65
C VAL A 12 -2.78 -8.58 -10.71
N ALA A 13 -3.39 -9.27 -9.75
CA ALA A 13 -3.46 -10.72 -9.72
C ALA A 13 -4.89 -11.25 -9.80
N ILE A 14 -5.07 -12.30 -10.61
CA ILE A 14 -6.31 -13.07 -10.67
C ILE A 14 -6.08 -14.39 -9.92
N ALA A 15 -6.79 -14.55 -8.80
CA ALA A 15 -6.83 -15.77 -8.00
C ALA A 15 -8.10 -16.57 -8.32
N CYS A 16 -7.92 -17.86 -8.61
CA CYS A 16 -9.03 -18.79 -8.80
C CYS A 16 -9.06 -19.74 -7.60
N PHE A 17 -10.24 -19.91 -7.00
CA PHE A 17 -10.48 -20.83 -5.89
C PHE A 17 -11.32 -22.00 -6.39
N SER A 18 -10.94 -23.23 -6.05
CA SER A 18 -11.63 -24.44 -6.51
C SER A 18 -12.89 -24.79 -5.69
N GLY A 19 -13.18 -24.04 -4.62
CA GLY A 19 -14.28 -24.31 -3.71
C GLY A 19 -14.82 -23.04 -3.05
N GLN A 20 -16.04 -23.14 -2.52
CA GLN A 20 -16.71 -22.04 -1.83
C GLN A 20 -16.13 -21.91 -0.42
N THR A 21 -15.76 -20.69 -0.03
CA THR A 21 -15.29 -20.36 1.33
C THR A 21 -16.01 -19.10 1.79
N ASP A 22 -16.36 -19.04 3.08
CA ASP A 22 -16.90 -17.85 3.72
C ASP A 22 -15.79 -16.86 4.14
N ARG A 23 -14.52 -17.30 4.08
CA ARG A 23 -13.35 -16.54 4.53
C ARG A 23 -12.16 -16.67 3.56
N PRO A 24 -12.21 -16.00 2.40
CA PRO A 24 -11.04 -15.89 1.54
C PRO A 24 -9.97 -15.04 2.25
N VAL A 25 -8.73 -15.55 2.34
CA VAL A 25 -7.57 -14.84 2.88
C VAL A 25 -6.61 -14.54 1.73
N ILE A 26 -6.21 -13.27 1.61
CA ILE A 26 -5.19 -12.82 0.65
C ILE A 26 -3.97 -12.39 1.46
N GLU A 27 -2.85 -13.10 1.32
CA GLU A 27 -1.55 -12.69 1.88
C GLU A 27 -0.67 -12.14 0.74
N SER A 28 -0.16 -10.92 0.90
CA SER A 28 0.82 -10.33 -0.01
C SER A 28 2.15 -10.20 0.72
N ARG A 29 3.21 -10.79 0.15
CA ARG A 29 4.57 -10.70 0.69
C ARG A 29 5.48 -10.11 -0.38
N MET A 30 6.03 -8.93 -0.10
CA MET A 30 6.98 -8.26 -0.96
C MET A 30 8.35 -8.20 -0.27
N THR A 31 9.41 -8.52 -1.00
CA THR A 31 10.78 -8.25 -0.57
C THR A 31 11.27 -7.03 -1.33
N LEU A 32 11.48 -5.92 -0.62
CA LEU A 32 12.03 -4.71 -1.22
C LEU A 32 13.56 -4.77 -1.16
N ASN A 33 14.20 -4.86 -2.33
CA ASN A 33 15.65 -4.69 -2.43
C ASN A 33 15.96 -3.21 -2.62
N GLN A 34 16.22 -2.49 -1.54
CA GLN A 34 16.61 -1.09 -1.58
C GLN A 34 18.08 -1.00 -2.05
N ARG A 35 18.34 -0.30 -3.16
CA ARG A 35 19.72 0.08 -3.47
C ARG A 35 20.21 1.11 -2.44
N THR A 36 21.50 1.02 -2.10
CA THR A 36 22.15 1.79 -1.02
C THR A 36 22.27 3.30 -1.32
N ASP A 37 21.96 3.75 -2.54
CA ASP A 37 22.09 5.12 -3.03
C ASP A 37 20.79 5.94 -2.89
N TRP A 38 19.88 5.54 -2.00
CA TRP A 38 18.66 6.29 -1.76
C TRP A 38 18.97 7.70 -1.26
N PRO A 39 18.45 8.77 -1.90
CA PRO A 39 18.69 10.12 -1.41
C PRO A 39 18.03 10.30 -0.03
N VAL A 40 18.69 11.06 0.84
CA VAL A 40 18.10 11.48 2.11
C VAL A 40 16.98 12.46 1.77
N PHE A 41 15.74 11.99 1.87
CA PHE A 41 14.57 12.86 1.84
C PHE A 41 14.38 13.47 3.22
N ASP A 42 13.94 14.72 3.25
CA ASP A 42 13.45 15.30 4.50
C ASP A 42 12.17 14.55 4.87
N ILE A 43 12.19 13.86 6.00
CA ILE A 43 11.05 13.12 6.52
C ILE A 43 10.44 13.99 7.60
N ASP A 44 9.13 14.22 7.53
CA ASP A 44 8.41 14.93 8.59
C ASP A 44 8.72 14.28 9.95
N ALA A 45 9.03 15.10 10.96
CA ALA A 45 9.32 14.64 12.31
C ALA A 45 8.18 13.77 12.90
N GLY A 46 6.94 13.97 12.47
CA GLY A 46 5.77 13.16 12.83
C GLY A 46 5.69 11.80 12.13
N ALA A 47 6.45 11.58 11.05
CA ALA A 47 6.41 10.36 10.23
C ALA A 47 7.52 9.33 10.58
N GLY A 48 8.13 9.44 11.76
CA GLY A 48 9.18 8.52 12.21
C GLY A 48 8.71 7.10 12.52
N THR A 49 7.40 6.88 12.74
CA THR A 49 6.82 5.58 13.11
C THR A 49 5.46 5.36 12.44
N CYS A 50 5.19 4.13 12.00
CA CYS A 50 3.91 3.76 11.37
C CYS A 50 2.97 3.07 12.37
N PRO A 51 1.66 3.43 12.42
CA PRO A 51 1.00 4.45 11.60
C PRO A 51 1.31 5.89 12.07
N PHE A 52 1.38 6.84 11.13
CA PHE A 52 1.46 8.28 11.39
C PHE A 52 0.25 9.00 10.78
N CYS A 53 -0.05 10.20 11.28
CA CYS A 53 -1.19 10.99 10.84
C CYS A 53 -0.73 12.07 9.84
N TYR A 54 -1.49 12.22 8.75
CA TYR A 54 -1.40 13.38 7.88
C TYR A 54 -2.06 14.60 8.54
N SER A 55 -1.57 15.80 8.26
CA SER A 55 -2.26 17.04 8.59
C SER A 55 -3.58 17.16 7.81
N ASP A 56 -4.48 18.05 8.23
CA ASP A 56 -5.78 18.22 7.56
C ASP A 56 -5.64 18.78 6.14
N ASP A 57 -4.62 19.60 5.90
CA ASP A 57 -4.31 20.12 4.56
C ASP A 57 -3.82 18.97 3.65
N GLU A 58 -2.89 18.14 4.11
CA GLU A 58 -2.35 17.00 3.34
C GLU A 58 -3.40 15.91 3.05
N LYS A 59 -4.35 15.68 3.96
CA LYS A 59 -5.48 14.76 3.72
C LYS A 59 -6.33 15.18 2.52
N THR A 60 -6.35 16.47 2.17
CA THR A 60 -7.09 16.98 1.02
C THR A 60 -6.46 16.52 -0.29
N ASP A 61 -5.12 16.48 -0.36
CA ASP A 61 -4.36 16.10 -1.55
C ASP A 61 -4.32 14.58 -1.79
N LEU A 62 -4.42 13.77 -0.73
CA LEU A 62 -4.44 12.31 -0.82
C LEU A 62 -5.76 11.74 -1.38
N GLY A 63 -6.74 12.60 -1.66
CA GLY A 63 -8.10 12.19 -1.96
C GLY A 63 -8.80 11.60 -0.73
N ARG A 64 -10.05 11.18 -0.90
CA ARG A 64 -10.91 10.74 0.21
C ARG A 64 -10.36 9.47 0.87
N SER A 65 -9.51 9.65 1.88
CA SER A 65 -9.07 8.57 2.76
C SER A 65 -10.28 8.06 3.54
N PRO A 66 -10.52 6.73 3.62
CA PRO A 66 -11.61 6.22 4.45
C PRO A 66 -11.36 6.66 5.89
N ALA A 67 -12.36 7.30 6.48
CA ALA A 67 -12.26 7.87 7.81
C ALA A 67 -11.96 6.76 8.84
N GLY A 68 -10.89 6.95 9.60
CA GLY A 68 -10.71 6.32 10.91
C GLY A 68 -9.95 4.99 10.90
N LEU A 69 -8.66 5.07 11.22
CA LEU A 69 -8.09 4.19 12.24
C LEU A 69 -7.43 5.15 13.24
N GLY A 70 -7.93 5.11 14.47
CA GLY A 70 -7.60 6.07 15.54
C GLY A 70 -6.24 5.85 16.19
#